data_AF-A0A495ZKA6-F1
#
_entry.id   AF-A0A495ZKA6-F1
#
_cell.length_a   1.000
_cell.length_b   1.000
_cell.length_c   1.000
_cell.angle_alpha   90.00
_cell.angle_beta   90.00
_cell.angle_gamma   90.00
#
_symmetry.space_group_name_H-M   'P 1'
#
loop_
_entity.id
_entity.type
_entity.pdbx_description
1 polymer ?
#
loop_
_entity_poly.entity_id
_entity_poly.type
_entity_poly.pdbx_seq_one_letter_code
_entity_poly.pdbx_strand_id
1 'polypeptide(L)'
;MKRNKYISLVIVTVVILGFGTARAQENLAQEAYAILQKDCSLCHGEHGSFSEDLILEYTSLMENGTIVPGNPDASEFYRRLIEDTPEKPRMPWRLPALSDSALETIYQWIAVGAPNWEVQYDVNFITTDTMLNTIQMHLETLSAFDRPFARYFTLTHLYNAGESPEALRAYQRALSKLVNSLSWRFKVINPTPIDPRETIFYIDLRHYEWHVGNEAWTQIEREYPYQIDFDPETQAGLHAKLTHLRAEMDCEVPFVHVDWFLANASLPPLYHDILGLPETDRELERRLEVNVAGNLQSAPGVNVWRAGFNDSRVSNNNRVVERHTSRYGAYWKSYDFAGSSGVQDILTHPLTFKHDGGEVVFNLPNGLQAYYISDASGNRINEAPIRIVRNLAASDPVVRNGL
;
A
#
# COMPACT_ATOMS: atom_id res chain seq x y z
N MET A 1 4.83 -66.82 -31.68
CA MET A 1 4.46 -65.39 -31.59
C MET A 1 4.75 -64.85 -30.20
N LYS A 2 5.87 -64.14 -29.98
CA LYS A 2 6.07 -63.26 -28.82
C LYS A 2 7.07 -62.16 -29.19
N ARG A 3 6.60 -60.93 -29.40
CA ARG A 3 7.45 -59.73 -29.28
C ARG A 3 6.61 -58.51 -28.90
N ASN A 4 7.27 -57.64 -28.12
CA ASN A 4 6.95 -56.26 -27.75
C ASN A 4 6.10 -56.05 -26.48
N LYS A 5 6.79 -56.01 -25.34
CA LYS A 5 6.33 -55.41 -24.07
C LYS A 5 7.28 -54.32 -23.50
N TYR A 6 8.19 -53.76 -24.31
CA TYR A 6 9.27 -52.88 -23.82
C TYR A 6 9.12 -51.38 -24.12
N ILE A 7 7.97 -50.90 -24.62
CA ILE A 7 7.83 -49.48 -25.01
C ILE A 7 7.17 -48.60 -23.93
N SER A 8 6.45 -49.17 -22.94
CA SER A 8 5.74 -48.36 -21.94
C SER A 8 6.57 -47.89 -20.73
N LEU A 9 7.83 -48.32 -20.57
CA LEU A 9 8.63 -47.96 -19.39
C LEU A 9 9.42 -46.65 -19.57
N VAL A 10 9.68 -46.20 -20.81
CA VAL A 10 10.55 -45.03 -21.06
C VAL A 10 9.81 -43.70 -20.90
N ILE A 11 8.50 -43.64 -21.13
CA ILE A 11 7.72 -42.40 -21.07
C ILE A 11 7.41 -41.97 -19.61
N VAL A 12 7.24 -42.93 -18.69
CA VAL A 12 6.96 -42.63 -17.27
C VAL A 12 8.21 -42.12 -16.54
N THR A 13 9.41 -42.57 -16.92
CA THR A 13 10.67 -42.14 -16.29
C THR A 13 11.06 -40.70 -16.69
N VAL A 14 10.74 -40.26 -17.91
CA VAL A 14 11.03 -38.88 -18.37
C VAL A 14 10.15 -37.84 -17.66
N VAL A 15 8.90 -38.19 -17.35
CA VAL A 15 7.98 -37.28 -16.64
C VAL A 15 8.39 -37.09 -15.18
N ILE A 16 8.82 -38.16 -14.48
CA ILE A 16 9.26 -38.07 -13.08
C ILE A 16 10.57 -37.27 -12.92
N LEU A 17 11.49 -37.37 -13.89
CA LEU A 17 12.74 -36.58 -13.91
C LEU A 17 12.50 -35.09 -14.19
N GLY A 18 11.50 -34.74 -15.01
CA GLY A 18 11.13 -33.35 -15.28
C GLY A 18 10.53 -32.62 -14.06
N PHE A 19 9.69 -33.30 -13.28
CA PHE A 19 9.11 -32.71 -12.07
C PHE A 19 10.12 -32.51 -10.93
N GLY A 20 11.10 -33.41 -10.78
CA GLY A 20 12.15 -33.30 -9.77
C GLY A 20 13.14 -32.17 -10.05
N THR A 21 13.49 -31.96 -11.31
CA THR A 21 14.41 -30.90 -11.75
C THR A 21 13.78 -29.51 -11.64
N ALA A 22 12.53 -29.35 -12.05
CA ALA A 22 11.79 -28.09 -11.91
C ALA A 22 11.64 -27.66 -10.44
N ARG A 23 11.24 -28.58 -9.55
CA ARG A 23 11.10 -28.29 -8.11
C ARG A 23 12.44 -27.95 -7.44
N ALA A 24 13.52 -28.63 -7.84
CA ALA A 24 14.86 -28.35 -7.31
C ALA A 24 15.38 -26.99 -7.81
N GLN A 25 15.10 -26.62 -9.06
CA GLN A 25 15.45 -25.31 -9.63
C GLN A 25 14.64 -24.17 -9.01
N GLU A 26 13.34 -24.37 -8.77
CA GLU A 26 12.48 -23.42 -8.06
C GLU A 26 12.97 -23.16 -6.64
N ASN A 27 13.33 -24.23 -5.89
CA ASN A 27 13.89 -24.09 -4.55
C ASN A 27 15.23 -23.32 -4.57
N LEU A 28 16.08 -23.57 -5.56
CA LEU A 28 17.36 -22.87 -5.72
C LEU A 28 17.18 -21.39 -6.09
N ALA A 29 16.20 -21.06 -6.94
CA ALA A 29 15.86 -19.67 -7.28
C ALA A 29 15.39 -18.88 -6.05
N GLN A 30 14.52 -19.49 -5.22
CA GLN A 30 14.05 -18.89 -3.97
C GLN A 30 15.18 -18.72 -2.94
N GLU A 31 16.06 -19.72 -2.80
CA GLU A 31 17.23 -19.64 -1.92
C GLU A 31 18.19 -18.52 -2.35
N ALA A 32 18.46 -18.39 -3.65
CA ALA A 32 19.26 -17.29 -4.19
C ALA A 32 18.59 -15.93 -3.92
N TYR A 33 17.30 -15.79 -4.22
CA TYR A 33 16.56 -14.56 -3.97
C TYR A 33 16.53 -14.16 -2.49
N ALA A 34 16.40 -15.12 -1.57
CA ALA A 34 16.46 -14.84 -0.13
C ALA A 34 17.81 -14.23 0.30
N ILE A 35 18.92 -14.66 -0.31
CA ILE A 35 20.24 -14.06 -0.09
C ILE A 35 20.26 -12.63 -0.65
N LEU A 36 19.78 -12.42 -1.88
CA LEU A 36 19.73 -11.07 -2.48
C LEU A 36 18.88 -10.10 -1.65
N GLN A 37 17.71 -10.56 -1.19
CA GLN A 37 16.83 -9.76 -0.36
C GLN A 37 17.52 -9.40 0.97
N LYS A 38 18.21 -10.35 1.60
CA LYS A 38 18.85 -10.12 2.90
C LYS A 38 20.10 -9.23 2.81
N ASP A 39 20.98 -9.51 1.85
CA ASP A 39 22.34 -8.99 1.84
C ASP A 39 22.55 -7.88 0.79
N CYS A 40 21.58 -7.64 -0.11
CA CYS A 40 21.71 -6.66 -1.20
C CYS A 40 20.59 -5.60 -1.26
N SER A 41 19.36 -5.92 -0.81
CA SER A 41 18.19 -5.04 -0.96
C SER A 41 18.30 -3.69 -0.26
N LEU A 42 19.11 -3.58 0.79
CA LEU A 42 19.35 -2.32 1.49
C LEU A 42 19.88 -1.22 0.56
N CYS A 43 20.72 -1.60 -0.40
CA CYS A 43 21.34 -0.68 -1.36
C CYS A 43 20.71 -0.74 -2.74
N HIS A 44 20.24 -1.91 -3.18
CA HIS A 44 19.77 -2.17 -4.55
C HIS A 44 18.29 -2.56 -4.65
N GLY A 45 17.53 -2.49 -3.54
CA GLY A 45 16.07 -2.63 -3.58
C GLY A 45 15.41 -1.36 -4.15
N GLU A 46 14.09 -1.40 -4.31
CA GLU A 46 13.26 -0.31 -4.91
C GLU A 46 13.52 1.09 -4.32
N HIS A 47 14.00 1.19 -3.08
CA HIS A 47 14.34 2.45 -2.40
C HIS A 47 15.79 2.50 -1.88
N GLY A 48 16.66 1.63 -2.38
CA GLY A 48 18.05 1.56 -1.96
C GLY A 48 18.91 2.69 -2.55
N SER A 49 19.98 3.06 -1.84
CA SER A 49 20.89 4.16 -2.22
C SER A 49 21.61 4.01 -3.57
N PHE A 50 21.53 2.83 -4.20
CA PHE A 50 22.17 2.47 -5.48
C PHE A 50 21.19 1.79 -6.44
N SER A 51 19.89 2.03 -6.27
CA SER A 51 18.83 1.49 -7.13
C SER A 51 18.89 2.00 -8.58
N GLU A 52 19.42 3.20 -8.81
CA GLU A 52 19.62 3.77 -10.15
C GLU A 52 20.75 3.07 -10.93
N ASP A 53 21.74 2.50 -10.25
CA ASP A 53 22.85 1.77 -10.88
C ASP A 53 22.51 0.30 -11.15
N LEU A 54 21.75 -0.31 -10.23
CA LEU A 54 21.28 -1.69 -10.33
C LEU A 54 20.07 -1.90 -9.42
N ILE A 55 18.94 -2.32 -9.98
CA ILE A 55 17.76 -2.74 -9.24
C ILE A 55 17.71 -4.27 -9.14
N LEU A 56 17.41 -4.79 -7.95
CA LEU A 56 17.27 -6.23 -7.68
C LEU A 56 15.92 -6.77 -8.14
N GLU A 57 15.67 -6.66 -9.44
CA GLU A 57 14.53 -7.23 -10.14
C GLU A 57 15.03 -8.26 -11.15
N TYR A 58 14.34 -9.39 -11.32
CA TYR A 58 14.83 -10.47 -12.18
C TYR A 58 15.06 -9.99 -13.60
N THR A 59 14.06 -9.34 -14.18
CA THR A 59 14.10 -8.83 -15.55
C THR A 59 15.27 -7.87 -15.76
N SER A 60 15.44 -6.92 -14.83
CA SER A 60 16.52 -5.92 -14.87
C SER A 60 17.92 -6.54 -14.79
N LEU A 61 18.10 -7.57 -13.97
CA LEU A 61 19.40 -8.27 -13.82
C LEU A 61 19.77 -9.09 -15.07
N MET A 62 18.77 -9.57 -15.79
CA MET A 62 18.93 -10.40 -16.98
C MET A 62 19.12 -9.55 -18.25
N GLU A 63 18.34 -8.48 -18.44
CA GLU A 63 18.38 -7.64 -19.65
C GLU A 63 19.66 -6.80 -19.76
N ASN A 64 20.19 -6.32 -18.62
CA ASN A 64 21.41 -5.52 -18.60
C ASN A 64 22.70 -6.36 -18.72
N GLY A 65 22.59 -7.68 -18.90
CA GLY A 65 23.73 -8.60 -19.01
C GLY A 65 24.61 -8.65 -17.76
N THR A 66 24.12 -8.14 -16.63
CA THR A 66 24.82 -8.20 -15.33
C THR A 66 24.97 -9.64 -14.87
N ILE A 67 23.97 -10.48 -15.18
CA ILE A 67 24.00 -11.92 -15.03
C ILE A 67 24.04 -12.56 -16.43
N VAL A 68 24.96 -13.51 -16.61
CA VAL A 68 25.06 -14.34 -17.81
C VAL A 68 24.58 -15.74 -17.45
N PRO A 69 23.33 -16.11 -17.82
CA PRO A 69 22.75 -17.39 -17.45
C PRO A 69 23.61 -18.57 -17.90
N GLY A 70 23.85 -19.51 -16.99
CA GLY A 70 24.71 -20.68 -17.23
C GLY A 70 26.20 -20.40 -17.14
N ASN A 71 26.63 -19.16 -16.90
CA ASN A 71 28.05 -18.80 -16.81
C ASN A 71 28.31 -17.83 -15.63
N PRO A 72 28.50 -18.36 -14.41
CA PRO A 72 28.80 -17.54 -13.23
C PRO A 72 30.06 -16.70 -13.40
N ASP A 73 31.11 -17.25 -14.01
CA ASP A 73 32.41 -16.56 -14.13
C ASP A 73 32.34 -15.37 -15.11
N ALA A 74 31.49 -15.46 -16.14
CA ALA A 74 31.22 -14.35 -17.06
C ALA A 74 30.27 -13.30 -16.47
N SER A 75 29.51 -13.65 -15.42
CA SER A 75 28.55 -12.76 -14.78
C SER A 75 29.28 -11.70 -13.95
N GLU A 76 29.20 -10.43 -14.35
CA GLU A 76 29.75 -9.32 -13.56
C GLU A 76 29.14 -9.35 -12.14
N PHE A 77 27.87 -9.73 -12.01
CA PHE A 77 27.21 -9.94 -10.73
C PHE A 77 28.04 -10.78 -9.76
N TYR A 78 28.43 -12.00 -10.16
CA TYR A 78 29.15 -12.93 -9.30
C TYR A 78 30.59 -12.46 -9.05
N ARG A 79 31.27 -11.92 -10.06
CA ARG A 79 32.63 -11.36 -9.91
C ARG A 79 32.67 -10.25 -8.89
N ARG A 80 31.67 -9.36 -8.86
CA ARG A 80 31.57 -8.28 -7.85
C ARG A 80 31.41 -8.81 -6.42
N LEU A 81 30.97 -10.05 -6.21
CA LEU A 81 30.84 -10.65 -4.87
C LEU A 81 32.16 -11.23 -4.34
N ILE A 82 33.10 -11.60 -5.23
CA ILE A 82 34.34 -12.31 -4.86
C ILE A 82 35.61 -11.48 -5.11
N GLU A 83 35.59 -10.54 -6.05
CA GLU A 83 36.74 -9.70 -6.40
C GLU A 83 36.77 -8.44 -5.53
N ASP A 84 37.92 -8.14 -4.93
CA ASP A 84 38.16 -6.90 -4.21
C ASP A 84 39.34 -6.15 -4.82
N THR A 85 39.04 -5.18 -5.69
CA THR A 85 40.04 -4.34 -6.36
C THR A 85 39.78 -2.85 -6.10
N PRO A 86 40.80 -1.98 -6.20
CA PRO A 86 40.61 -0.54 -6.02
C PRO A 86 39.56 0.08 -6.96
N GLU A 87 39.51 -0.39 -8.22
CA GLU A 87 38.58 0.07 -9.24
C GLU A 87 37.20 -0.58 -9.13
N LYS A 88 37.14 -1.80 -8.58
CA LYS A 88 35.92 -2.59 -8.38
C LYS A 88 35.95 -3.23 -6.98
N PRO A 89 35.53 -2.51 -5.92
CA PRO A 89 35.57 -3.03 -4.55
C PRO A 89 34.48 -4.08 -4.33
N ARG A 90 34.76 -5.12 -3.54
CA ARG A 90 33.84 -6.25 -3.34
C ARG A 90 32.49 -5.80 -2.77
N MET A 91 31.41 -6.36 -3.32
CA MET A 91 30.05 -6.22 -2.81
C MET A 91 29.70 -7.33 -1.81
N PRO A 92 28.96 -7.02 -0.73
CA PRO A 92 28.40 -5.70 -0.41
C PRO A 92 29.47 -4.74 0.15
N TRP A 93 29.50 -3.51 -0.37
CA TRP A 93 30.59 -2.56 -0.11
C TRP A 93 30.61 -2.09 1.34
N ARG A 94 31.79 -2.19 1.99
CA ARG A 94 32.00 -1.86 3.43
C ARG A 94 31.14 -2.66 4.41
N LEU A 95 30.55 -3.77 3.97
CA LEU A 95 29.84 -4.73 4.80
C LEU A 95 30.60 -6.07 4.80
N PRO A 96 30.30 -6.98 5.75
CA PRO A 96 30.88 -8.33 5.76
C PRO A 96 30.72 -9.05 4.42
N ALA A 97 31.66 -9.94 4.12
CA ALA A 97 31.53 -10.83 2.98
C ALA A 97 30.37 -11.81 3.17
N LEU A 98 29.76 -12.23 2.05
CA LEU A 98 28.81 -13.34 2.06
C LEU A 98 29.52 -14.60 2.59
N SER A 99 28.74 -15.48 3.22
CA SER A 99 29.27 -16.80 3.59
C SER A 99 29.57 -17.64 2.36
N ASP A 100 30.50 -18.58 2.47
CA ASP A 100 30.84 -19.51 1.39
C ASP A 100 29.59 -20.26 0.87
N SER A 101 28.67 -20.60 1.77
CA SER A 101 27.39 -21.23 1.40
C SER A 101 26.49 -20.31 0.59
N ALA A 102 26.45 -19.01 0.89
CA ALA A 102 25.65 -18.05 0.15
C ALA A 102 26.25 -17.78 -1.24
N LEU A 103 27.59 -17.69 -1.33
CA LEU A 103 28.29 -17.60 -2.60
C LEU A 103 28.04 -18.83 -3.46
N GLU A 104 28.11 -20.03 -2.89
CA GLU A 104 27.83 -21.28 -3.60
C GLU A 104 26.38 -21.35 -4.10
N THR A 105 25.39 -20.96 -3.28
CA THR A 105 23.98 -20.91 -3.71
C THR A 105 23.79 -19.97 -4.91
N ILE A 106 24.39 -18.77 -4.88
CA ILE A 106 24.33 -17.83 -6.01
C ILE A 106 25.05 -18.40 -7.23
N TYR A 107 26.22 -19.01 -7.06
CA TYR A 107 26.98 -19.64 -8.13
C TYR A 107 26.15 -20.72 -8.83
N GLN A 108 25.58 -21.64 -8.06
CA GLN A 108 24.76 -22.73 -8.57
C GLN A 108 23.50 -22.20 -9.25
N TRP A 109 22.84 -21.20 -8.68
CA TRP A 109 21.67 -20.57 -9.28
C TRP A 109 21.98 -20.00 -10.67
N ILE A 110 23.09 -19.25 -10.83
CA ILE A 110 23.52 -18.77 -12.15
C ILE A 110 23.90 -19.93 -13.06
N ALA A 111 24.62 -20.93 -12.55
CA ALA A 111 25.11 -22.08 -13.32
C ALA A 111 23.97 -22.93 -13.92
N VAL A 112 22.83 -23.06 -13.22
CA VAL A 112 21.65 -23.77 -13.75
C VAL A 112 20.78 -22.92 -14.68
N GLY A 113 21.26 -21.74 -15.07
CA GLY A 113 20.58 -20.85 -16.01
C GLY A 113 19.82 -19.71 -15.36
N ALA A 114 20.12 -19.37 -14.10
CA ALA A 114 19.47 -18.30 -13.35
C ALA A 114 17.92 -18.39 -13.45
N PRO A 115 17.30 -19.52 -13.06
CA PRO A 115 15.85 -19.69 -13.13
C PRO A 115 15.15 -18.54 -12.40
N ASN A 116 14.05 -18.06 -12.98
CA ASN A 116 13.31 -16.93 -12.44
C ASN A 116 12.86 -17.23 -11.00
N TRP A 117 13.25 -16.36 -10.07
CA TRP A 117 12.78 -16.42 -8.68
C TRP A 117 11.41 -15.79 -8.50
N GLU A 118 10.93 -15.02 -9.48
CA GLU A 118 9.54 -14.64 -9.59
C GLU A 118 8.80 -15.89 -10.08
N VAL A 119 8.16 -16.58 -9.14
CA VAL A 119 7.25 -17.68 -9.47
C VAL A 119 6.14 -17.07 -10.31
N GLN A 120 6.12 -17.35 -11.61
CA GLN A 120 4.91 -17.12 -12.39
C GLN A 120 3.88 -18.13 -11.89
N TYR A 121 2.98 -17.65 -11.03
CA TYR A 121 1.86 -18.46 -10.59
C TYR A 121 1.02 -18.77 -11.83
N ASP A 122 0.81 -20.06 -12.10
CA ASP A 122 -0.12 -20.51 -13.14
C ASP A 122 -1.52 -20.07 -12.72
N VAL A 123 -1.95 -18.91 -13.23
CA VAL A 123 -3.21 -18.30 -12.88
C VAL A 123 -4.29 -18.76 -13.85
N ASN A 124 -5.35 -19.33 -13.27
CA ASN A 124 -6.57 -19.57 -14.02
C ASN A 124 -7.25 -18.23 -14.27
N PHE A 125 -6.95 -17.65 -15.43
CA PHE A 125 -7.36 -16.29 -15.79
C PHE A 125 -8.85 -16.04 -15.51
N ILE A 126 -9.13 -15.04 -14.69
CA ILE A 126 -10.49 -14.61 -14.36
C ILE A 126 -10.93 -13.63 -15.42
N THR A 127 -11.80 -14.07 -16.33
CA THR A 127 -12.37 -13.19 -17.35
C THR A 127 -13.28 -12.14 -16.74
N THR A 128 -13.45 -11.02 -17.42
CA THR A 128 -14.43 -9.98 -17.04
C THR A 128 -15.83 -10.56 -16.91
N ASP A 129 -16.23 -11.49 -17.78
CA ASP A 129 -17.52 -12.17 -17.69
C ASP A 129 -17.66 -12.97 -16.39
N THR A 130 -16.63 -13.74 -16.03
CA THR A 130 -16.58 -14.50 -14.77
C THR A 130 -16.68 -13.58 -13.55
N MET A 131 -15.95 -12.46 -13.56
CA MET A 131 -15.99 -11.48 -12.48
C MET A 131 -17.39 -10.86 -12.33
N LEU A 132 -17.98 -10.35 -13.42
CA LEU A 132 -19.32 -9.75 -13.39
C LEU A 132 -20.39 -10.78 -12.99
N ASN A 133 -20.29 -12.03 -13.45
CA ASN A 133 -21.19 -13.11 -13.02
C ASN A 133 -21.07 -13.38 -11.53
N THR A 134 -19.85 -13.38 -10.99
CA THR A 134 -19.62 -13.63 -9.56
C THR A 134 -20.25 -12.53 -8.71
N ILE A 135 -20.08 -11.27 -9.12
CA ILE A 135 -20.71 -10.10 -8.48
C ILE A 135 -22.24 -10.21 -8.56
N GLN A 136 -22.78 -10.51 -9.74
CA GLN A 136 -24.23 -10.63 -9.95
C GLN A 136 -24.84 -11.75 -9.09
N MET A 137 -24.24 -12.94 -9.09
CA MET A 137 -24.72 -14.06 -8.28
C MET A 137 -24.71 -13.73 -6.79
N HIS A 138 -23.67 -13.03 -6.30
CA HIS A 138 -23.64 -12.55 -4.92
C HIS A 138 -24.74 -11.52 -4.65
N LEU A 139 -24.92 -10.53 -5.54
CA LEU A 139 -25.95 -9.50 -5.41
C LEU A 139 -27.36 -10.08 -5.35
N GLU A 140 -27.63 -11.15 -6.11
CA GLU A 140 -28.90 -11.88 -6.11
C GLU A 140 -29.20 -12.56 -4.76
N THR A 141 -28.17 -12.86 -3.95
CA THR A 141 -28.37 -13.35 -2.58
C THR A 141 -28.82 -12.27 -1.60
N LEU A 142 -28.61 -10.99 -1.94
CA LEU A 142 -29.03 -9.85 -1.11
C LEU A 142 -30.51 -9.53 -1.35
N SER A 143 -31.17 -9.00 -0.32
CA SER A 143 -32.54 -8.51 -0.46
C SER A 143 -32.57 -7.29 -1.37
N ALA A 144 -33.68 -7.07 -2.09
CA ALA A 144 -33.85 -5.89 -2.94
C ALA A 144 -33.64 -4.55 -2.19
N PHE A 145 -33.86 -4.53 -0.87
CA PHE A 145 -33.61 -3.37 -0.02
C PHE A 145 -32.12 -3.11 0.23
N ASP A 146 -31.29 -4.15 0.20
CA ASP A 146 -29.86 -4.06 0.51
C ASP A 146 -28.99 -3.81 -0.73
N ARG A 147 -29.46 -4.21 -1.92
CA ARG A 147 -28.70 -4.09 -3.18
C ARG A 147 -28.19 -2.67 -3.47
N PRO A 148 -28.94 -1.57 -3.23
CA PRO A 148 -28.44 -0.22 -3.45
C PRO A 148 -27.21 0.16 -2.61
N PHE A 149 -26.96 -0.55 -1.50
CA PHE A 149 -25.82 -0.29 -0.62
C PHE A 149 -24.63 -1.23 -0.87
N ALA A 150 -24.77 -2.21 -1.76
CA ALA A 150 -23.71 -3.13 -2.09
C ALA A 150 -22.65 -2.42 -2.94
N ARG A 151 -21.36 -2.58 -2.62
CA ARG A 151 -20.23 -2.19 -3.47
C ARG A 151 -19.14 -3.23 -3.41
N TYR A 152 -18.29 -3.26 -4.42
CA TYR A 152 -17.25 -4.28 -4.53
C TYR A 152 -15.86 -3.68 -4.74
N PHE A 153 -14.86 -4.40 -4.27
CA PHE A 153 -13.46 -4.16 -4.59
C PHE A 153 -12.88 -5.40 -5.26
N THR A 154 -11.97 -5.23 -6.22
CA THR A 154 -11.38 -6.35 -6.94
C THR A 154 -9.85 -6.30 -7.01
N LEU A 155 -9.25 -7.48 -6.85
CA LEU A 155 -7.86 -7.84 -7.07
C LEU A 155 -7.70 -8.73 -8.32
N THR A 156 -8.77 -8.97 -9.09
CA THR A 156 -8.72 -9.89 -10.24
C THR A 156 -7.66 -9.50 -11.26
N HIS A 157 -7.39 -8.21 -11.46
CA HIS A 157 -6.35 -7.74 -12.38
C HIS A 157 -4.94 -8.07 -11.87
N LEU A 158 -4.68 -7.88 -10.57
CA LEU A 158 -3.42 -8.25 -9.93
C LEU A 158 -3.21 -9.77 -9.91
N TYR A 159 -4.26 -10.52 -9.57
CA TYR A 159 -4.23 -11.97 -9.68
C TYR A 159 -3.92 -12.41 -11.11
N ASN A 160 -4.62 -11.87 -12.11
CA ASN A 160 -4.38 -12.20 -13.52
C ASN A 160 -2.99 -11.77 -14.01
N ALA A 161 -2.38 -10.76 -13.40
CA ALA A 161 -1.00 -10.34 -13.68
C ALA A 161 0.05 -11.27 -13.07
N GLY A 162 -0.35 -12.26 -12.26
CA GLY A 162 0.55 -13.22 -11.64
C GLY A 162 1.12 -12.75 -10.30
N GLU A 163 0.46 -11.80 -9.62
CA GLU A 163 0.87 -11.36 -8.29
C GLU A 163 0.89 -12.51 -7.28
N SER A 164 1.87 -12.47 -6.38
CA SER A 164 2.05 -13.52 -5.38
C SER A 164 0.87 -13.63 -4.41
N PRO A 165 0.53 -14.83 -3.90
CA PRO A 165 -0.45 -14.99 -2.83
C PRO A 165 -0.15 -14.12 -1.61
N GLU A 166 1.13 -13.93 -1.30
CA GLU A 166 1.60 -13.07 -0.20
C GLU A 166 1.26 -11.59 -0.47
N ALA A 167 1.49 -11.10 -1.69
CA ALA A 167 1.14 -9.75 -2.12
C ALA A 167 -0.39 -9.55 -2.11
N LEU A 168 -1.16 -10.48 -2.68
CA LEU A 168 -2.63 -10.43 -2.68
C LEU A 168 -3.21 -10.38 -1.24
N ARG A 169 -2.66 -11.16 -0.31
CA ARG A 169 -3.02 -11.08 1.12
C ARG A 169 -2.63 -9.75 1.75
N ALA A 170 -1.52 -9.14 1.32
CA ALA A 170 -1.13 -7.81 1.78
C ALA A 170 -2.14 -6.75 1.34
N TYR A 171 -2.56 -6.80 0.07
CA TYR A 171 -3.63 -5.95 -0.45
C TYR A 171 -4.96 -6.14 0.29
N GLN A 172 -5.36 -7.39 0.59
CA GLN A 172 -6.58 -7.67 1.37
C GLN A 172 -6.53 -7.05 2.79
N ARG A 173 -5.38 -7.18 3.48
CA ARG A 173 -5.19 -6.56 4.81
C ARG A 173 -5.19 -5.04 4.73
N ALA A 174 -4.53 -4.49 3.71
CA ALA A 174 -4.48 -3.06 3.47
C ALA A 174 -5.88 -2.50 3.17
N LEU A 175 -6.66 -3.19 2.33
CA LEU A 175 -8.05 -2.82 2.02
C LEU A 175 -8.88 -2.79 3.30
N SER A 176 -8.82 -3.86 4.10
CA SER A 176 -9.55 -3.96 5.37
C SER A 176 -9.17 -2.83 6.33
N LYS A 177 -7.89 -2.46 6.41
CA LYS A 177 -7.43 -1.33 7.21
C LYS A 177 -7.98 -0.01 6.66
N LEU A 178 -7.82 0.25 5.37
CA LEU A 178 -8.14 1.55 4.77
C LEU A 178 -9.63 1.85 4.81
N VAL A 179 -10.51 0.91 4.44
CA VAL A 179 -11.98 1.16 4.48
C VAL A 179 -12.46 1.51 5.89
N ASN A 180 -11.85 0.93 6.93
CA ASN A 180 -12.18 1.25 8.32
C ASN A 180 -11.51 2.53 8.81
N SER A 181 -10.30 2.85 8.36
CA SER A 181 -9.64 4.14 8.63
C SER A 181 -10.31 5.33 7.92
N LEU A 182 -11.18 5.05 6.95
CA LEU A 182 -11.98 6.02 6.20
C LEU A 182 -13.45 6.04 6.64
N SER A 183 -13.75 5.56 7.86
CA SER A 183 -15.11 5.35 8.35
C SER A 183 -15.33 6.01 9.71
N TRP A 184 -16.49 6.65 9.87
CA TRP A 184 -16.96 7.18 11.16
C TRP A 184 -17.78 6.16 11.96
N ARG A 185 -17.96 4.93 11.45
CA ARG A 185 -18.64 3.87 12.21
C ARG A 185 -17.82 3.42 13.40
N PHE A 186 -18.52 3.08 14.48
CA PHE A 186 -17.90 2.56 15.71
C PHE A 186 -17.37 1.12 15.56
N LYS A 187 -17.99 0.31 14.69
CA LYS A 187 -17.62 -1.10 14.52
C LYS A 187 -16.69 -1.25 13.33
N VAL A 188 -15.55 -1.91 13.55
CA VAL A 188 -14.68 -2.38 12.47
C VAL A 188 -15.35 -3.55 11.76
N ILE A 189 -15.51 -3.44 10.44
CA ILE A 189 -16.08 -4.48 9.58
C ILE A 189 -15.11 -4.75 8.44
N ASN A 190 -14.76 -6.01 8.21
CA ASN A 190 -13.90 -6.38 7.09
C ASN A 190 -14.74 -6.57 5.81
N PRO A 191 -14.22 -6.17 4.64
CA PRO A 191 -14.76 -6.60 3.36
C PRO A 191 -14.86 -8.13 3.29
N THR A 192 -15.94 -8.64 2.71
CA THR A 192 -16.22 -10.09 2.65
C THR A 192 -15.83 -10.63 1.28
N PRO A 193 -14.92 -11.62 1.17
CA PRO A 193 -14.62 -12.24 -0.11
C PRO A 193 -15.87 -12.98 -0.64
N ILE A 194 -16.17 -12.83 -1.93
CA ILE A 194 -17.32 -13.47 -2.57
C ILE A 194 -16.94 -14.58 -3.56
N ASP A 195 -15.64 -14.82 -3.73
CA ASP A 195 -15.09 -15.86 -4.58
C ASP A 195 -14.07 -16.73 -3.80
N PRO A 196 -13.88 -18.00 -4.18
CA PRO A 196 -12.96 -18.90 -3.46
C PRO A 196 -11.49 -18.49 -3.51
N ARG A 197 -11.11 -17.61 -4.44
CA ARG A 197 -9.73 -17.10 -4.57
C ARG A 197 -9.52 -15.81 -3.77
N GLU A 198 -10.56 -15.28 -3.12
CA GLU A 198 -10.54 -14.03 -2.38
C GLU A 198 -9.99 -12.87 -3.24
N THR A 199 -10.48 -12.78 -4.48
CA THR A 199 -10.11 -11.73 -5.43
C THR A 199 -11.18 -10.64 -5.56
N ILE A 200 -12.42 -10.90 -5.12
CA ILE A 200 -13.52 -9.94 -5.17
C ILE A 200 -14.11 -9.81 -3.77
N PHE A 201 -14.21 -8.58 -3.27
CA PHE A 201 -14.63 -8.27 -1.91
C PHE A 201 -15.88 -7.41 -1.91
N TYR A 202 -16.91 -7.88 -1.21
CA TYR A 202 -18.14 -7.16 -0.96
C TYR A 202 -18.03 -6.25 0.27
N ILE A 203 -18.59 -5.05 0.16
CA ILE A 203 -18.91 -4.18 1.28
C ILE A 203 -20.36 -3.69 1.21
N ASP A 204 -20.92 -3.40 2.38
CA ASP A 204 -22.16 -2.65 2.54
C ASP A 204 -21.81 -1.23 2.99
N LEU A 205 -22.19 -0.21 2.22
CA LEU A 205 -21.88 1.19 2.53
C LEU A 205 -22.39 1.63 3.91
N ARG A 206 -23.43 0.99 4.45
CA ARG A 206 -23.99 1.30 5.78
C ARG A 206 -23.09 0.84 6.92
N HIS A 207 -22.21 -0.13 6.67
CA HIS A 207 -21.19 -0.55 7.63
C HIS A 207 -20.04 0.44 7.78
N TYR A 208 -19.94 1.45 6.90
CA TYR A 208 -18.91 2.47 6.93
C TYR A 208 -19.43 3.91 7.04
N GLU A 209 -20.76 4.07 7.14
CA GLU A 209 -21.46 5.38 7.05
C GLU A 209 -21.28 6.10 5.70
N TRP A 210 -20.85 5.39 4.66
CA TRP A 210 -20.58 5.96 3.33
C TRP A 210 -21.84 6.28 2.52
N HIS A 211 -23.00 5.79 2.95
CA HIS A 211 -24.32 6.10 2.39
C HIS A 211 -24.94 7.41 2.92
N VAL A 212 -24.34 8.06 3.93
CA VAL A 212 -24.86 9.29 4.54
C VAL A 212 -23.81 10.40 4.50
N GLY A 213 -24.26 11.64 4.41
CA GLY A 213 -23.36 12.81 4.45
C GLY A 213 -22.74 13.12 3.09
N ASN A 214 -21.46 12.82 2.94
CA ASN A 214 -20.63 13.16 1.77
C ASN A 214 -20.72 12.16 0.61
N GLU A 215 -21.53 11.12 0.75
CA GLU A 215 -21.68 10.03 -0.23
C GLU A 215 -20.31 9.52 -0.70
N ALA A 216 -19.52 8.99 0.25
CA ALA A 216 -18.12 8.65 0.03
C ALA A 216 -17.88 7.78 -1.22
N TRP A 217 -18.80 6.87 -1.54
CA TRP A 217 -18.69 6.10 -2.78
C TRP A 217 -18.75 6.99 -4.03
N THR A 218 -19.70 7.93 -4.10
CA THR A 218 -19.79 8.90 -5.21
C THR A 218 -18.49 9.69 -5.39
N GLN A 219 -17.78 10.01 -4.31
CA GLN A 219 -16.46 10.66 -4.39
C GLN A 219 -15.41 9.72 -5.01
N ILE A 220 -15.42 8.45 -4.61
CA ILE A 220 -14.57 7.41 -5.21
C ILE A 220 -14.87 7.26 -6.71
N GLU A 221 -16.15 7.22 -7.10
CA GLU A 221 -16.55 7.08 -8.51
C GLU A 221 -16.03 8.21 -9.39
N ARG A 222 -16.12 9.46 -8.89
CA ARG A 222 -15.67 10.66 -9.61
C ARG A 222 -14.19 10.63 -9.94
N GLU A 223 -13.36 10.14 -9.02
CA GLU A 223 -11.91 10.11 -9.19
C GLU A 223 -11.42 8.82 -9.87
N TYR A 224 -12.24 7.78 -9.93
CA TYR A 224 -11.82 6.48 -10.46
C TYR A 224 -11.65 6.50 -11.99
N PRO A 225 -10.44 6.30 -12.53
CA PRO A 225 -10.17 6.46 -13.96
C PRO A 225 -10.46 5.18 -14.78
N TYR A 226 -10.67 4.05 -14.11
CA TYR A 226 -10.85 2.74 -14.77
C TYR A 226 -12.32 2.36 -14.92
N GLN A 227 -13.19 3.36 -15.12
CA GLN A 227 -14.60 3.11 -15.42
C GLN A 227 -14.69 2.34 -16.73
N ILE A 228 -15.31 1.16 -16.66
CA ILE A 228 -15.51 0.33 -17.84
C ILE A 228 -16.87 0.63 -18.47
N ASP A 229 -16.91 0.52 -19.79
CA ASP A 229 -18.14 0.42 -20.55
C ASP A 229 -17.98 -0.62 -21.66
N PHE A 230 -19.09 -1.18 -22.10
CA PHE A 230 -19.10 -2.24 -23.11
C PHE A 230 -19.96 -1.83 -24.28
N ASP A 231 -19.46 -2.09 -25.48
CA ASP A 231 -20.17 -1.80 -26.70
C ASP A 231 -21.45 -2.67 -26.81
N PRO A 232 -22.64 -2.07 -26.96
CA PRO A 232 -23.90 -2.79 -26.91
C PRO A 232 -24.12 -3.71 -28.12
N GLU A 233 -23.41 -3.51 -29.23
CA GLU A 233 -23.54 -4.33 -30.44
C GLU A 233 -22.61 -5.55 -30.41
N THR A 234 -21.36 -5.36 -29.98
CA THR A 234 -20.30 -6.37 -30.00
C THR A 234 -20.13 -7.10 -28.67
N GLN A 235 -20.56 -6.50 -27.56
CA GLN A 235 -20.40 -7.01 -26.19
C GLN A 235 -21.72 -6.99 -25.40
N ALA A 236 -22.85 -7.21 -26.08
CA ALA A 236 -24.21 -7.10 -25.54
C ALA A 236 -24.41 -7.82 -24.18
N GLY A 237 -23.82 -9.01 -24.00
CA GLY A 237 -23.93 -9.76 -22.74
C GLY A 237 -23.25 -9.08 -21.55
N LEU A 238 -22.05 -8.53 -21.76
CA LEU A 238 -21.32 -7.79 -20.71
C LEU A 238 -21.98 -6.44 -20.44
N HIS A 239 -22.41 -5.75 -21.50
CA HIS A 239 -23.17 -4.49 -21.41
C HIS A 239 -24.44 -4.67 -20.56
N ALA A 240 -25.23 -5.71 -20.84
CA ALA A 240 -26.46 -6.00 -20.08
C ALA A 240 -26.17 -6.30 -18.61
N LYS A 241 -25.12 -7.08 -18.31
CA LYS A 241 -24.72 -7.38 -16.92
C LYS A 241 -24.30 -6.12 -16.17
N LEU A 242 -23.42 -5.30 -16.76
CA LEU A 242 -22.96 -4.08 -16.12
C LEU A 242 -24.12 -3.10 -15.90
N THR A 243 -25.01 -2.94 -16.88
CA THR A 243 -26.22 -2.11 -16.77
C THR A 243 -27.12 -2.59 -15.65
N HIS A 244 -27.33 -3.91 -15.53
CA HIS A 244 -28.13 -4.48 -14.46
C HIS A 244 -27.50 -4.23 -13.08
N LEU A 245 -26.18 -4.43 -12.92
CA LEU A 245 -25.47 -4.15 -11.68
C LEU A 245 -25.59 -2.68 -11.27
N ARG A 246 -25.37 -1.75 -12.21
CA ARG A 246 -25.52 -0.30 -11.98
C ARG A 246 -26.93 0.04 -11.49
N ALA A 247 -27.95 -0.52 -12.12
CA ALA A 247 -29.35 -0.28 -11.75
C ALA A 247 -29.71 -0.83 -10.36
N GLU A 248 -29.30 -2.07 -10.04
CA GLU A 248 -29.61 -2.69 -8.74
C GLU A 248 -28.83 -2.07 -7.58
N MET A 249 -27.62 -1.54 -7.86
CA MET A 249 -26.72 -0.97 -6.86
C MET A 249 -26.83 0.56 -6.75
N ASP A 250 -27.63 1.20 -7.61
CA ASP A 250 -27.80 2.66 -7.68
C ASP A 250 -26.44 3.39 -7.74
N CYS A 251 -25.64 3.03 -8.75
CA CYS A 251 -24.26 3.51 -8.89
C CYS A 251 -23.75 3.42 -10.34
N GLU A 252 -22.75 4.23 -10.68
CA GLU A 252 -22.09 4.18 -11.99
C GLU A 252 -20.88 3.23 -12.00
N VAL A 253 -20.24 3.03 -10.85
CA VAL A 253 -19.07 2.17 -10.69
C VAL A 253 -19.34 1.11 -9.63
N PRO A 254 -19.83 -0.08 -10.03
CA PRO A 254 -20.16 -1.16 -9.10
C PRO A 254 -18.95 -1.72 -8.34
N PHE A 255 -17.75 -1.63 -8.93
CA PHE A 255 -16.54 -2.17 -8.33
C PHE A 255 -15.30 -1.33 -8.63
N VAL A 256 -14.33 -1.35 -7.71
CA VAL A 256 -13.09 -0.56 -7.78
C VAL A 256 -11.86 -1.45 -7.59
N HIS A 257 -10.77 -1.16 -8.29
CA HIS A 257 -9.48 -1.82 -8.11
C HIS A 257 -8.88 -1.49 -6.73
N VAL A 258 -8.47 -2.52 -5.98
CA VAL A 258 -7.97 -2.36 -4.59
C VAL A 258 -6.69 -1.54 -4.52
N ASP A 259 -5.71 -1.82 -5.37
CA ASP A 259 -4.44 -1.08 -5.48
C ASP A 259 -4.66 0.40 -5.77
N TRP A 260 -5.52 0.73 -6.74
CA TRP A 260 -5.86 2.12 -7.01
C TRP A 260 -6.52 2.77 -5.81
N PHE A 261 -7.48 2.10 -5.17
CA PHE A 261 -8.15 2.64 -3.98
C PHE A 261 -7.16 2.90 -2.85
N LEU A 262 -6.24 1.96 -2.61
CA LEU A 262 -5.20 2.10 -1.59
C LEU A 262 -4.25 3.26 -1.88
N ALA A 263 -3.83 3.42 -3.13
CA ALA A 263 -2.90 4.47 -3.53
C ALA A 263 -3.54 5.87 -3.52
N ASN A 264 -4.84 5.99 -3.80
CA ASN A 264 -5.50 7.28 -4.00
C ASN A 264 -6.40 7.70 -2.84
N ALA A 265 -7.14 6.78 -2.21
CA ALA A 265 -8.04 7.11 -1.10
C ALA A 265 -7.30 7.26 0.25
N SER A 266 -6.04 6.83 0.32
CA SER A 266 -5.16 7.13 1.46
C SER A 266 -4.62 8.56 1.41
N LEU A 267 -4.75 9.28 0.28
CA LEU A 267 -4.17 10.60 0.05
C LEU A 267 -5.25 11.63 -0.35
N PRO A 268 -5.01 12.93 -0.11
CA PRO A 268 -5.91 14.00 -0.52
C PRO A 268 -5.86 14.27 -2.03
N PRO A 269 -6.94 14.80 -2.62
CA PRO A 269 -8.16 15.26 -1.94
C PRO A 269 -9.10 14.13 -1.50
N LEU A 270 -9.02 12.96 -2.14
CA LEU A 270 -9.99 11.88 -1.95
C LEU A 270 -10.08 11.38 -0.49
N TYR A 271 -8.95 11.30 0.23
CA TYR A 271 -8.93 11.01 1.67
C TYR A 271 -9.83 11.97 2.48
N HIS A 272 -9.75 13.28 2.18
CA HIS A 272 -10.56 14.29 2.85
C HIS A 272 -12.02 14.17 2.47
N ASP A 273 -12.27 13.93 1.17
CA ASP A 273 -13.61 13.84 0.62
C ASP A 273 -14.36 12.61 1.11
N ILE A 274 -13.70 11.47 1.34
CA ILE A 274 -14.30 10.25 1.90
C ILE A 274 -14.58 10.40 3.41
N LEU A 275 -13.67 10.99 4.17
CA LEU A 275 -13.90 11.22 5.61
C LEU A 275 -14.81 12.43 5.89
N GLY A 276 -15.06 13.26 4.88
CA GLY A 276 -15.78 14.52 5.03
C GLY A 276 -15.09 15.40 6.06
N LEU A 277 -13.76 15.55 5.94
CA LEU A 277 -13.00 16.40 6.84
C LEU A 277 -13.38 17.87 6.60
N PRO A 278 -13.58 18.66 7.67
CA PRO A 278 -13.97 20.05 7.53
C PRO A 278 -12.84 20.90 6.95
N GLU A 279 -13.16 22.14 6.57
CA GLU A 279 -12.18 23.08 6.00
C GLU A 279 -11.27 23.70 7.07
N THR A 280 -11.67 23.66 8.34
CA THR A 280 -10.89 24.26 9.44
C THR A 280 -10.69 23.32 10.63
N ASP A 281 -9.54 23.47 11.29
CA ASP A 281 -9.20 22.72 12.51
C ASP A 281 -10.24 22.97 13.63
N ARG A 282 -10.77 24.19 13.75
CA ARG A 282 -11.83 24.54 14.72
C ARG A 282 -13.14 23.79 14.47
N GLU A 283 -13.50 23.57 13.21
CA GLU A 283 -14.68 22.78 12.87
C GLU A 283 -14.46 21.30 13.19
N LEU A 284 -13.24 20.79 12.97
CA LEU A 284 -12.86 19.43 13.39
C LEU A 284 -12.92 19.29 14.91
N GLU A 285 -12.34 20.24 15.64
CA GLU A 285 -12.37 20.33 17.10
C GLU A 285 -13.82 20.32 17.62
N ARG A 286 -14.71 21.12 17.02
CA ARG A 286 -16.14 21.11 17.36
C ARG A 286 -16.79 19.75 17.11
N ARG A 287 -16.47 19.09 15.99
CA ARG A 287 -17.00 17.76 15.65
C ARG A 287 -16.52 16.68 16.64
N LEU A 288 -15.31 16.83 17.16
CA LEU A 288 -14.69 15.93 18.14
C LEU A 288 -14.97 16.32 19.60
N GLU A 289 -15.73 17.40 19.81
CA GLU A 289 -16.03 17.98 21.14
C GLU A 289 -14.78 18.39 21.94
N VAL A 290 -13.75 18.86 21.24
CA VAL A 290 -12.51 19.35 21.84
C VAL A 290 -12.54 20.87 21.89
N ASN A 291 -12.45 21.46 23.09
CA ASN A 291 -12.27 22.91 23.25
C ASN A 291 -10.81 23.20 23.60
N VAL A 292 -9.97 23.43 22.58
CA VAL A 292 -8.52 23.65 22.77
C VAL A 292 -8.25 24.86 23.67
N ALA A 293 -8.85 26.01 23.36
CA ALA A 293 -8.65 27.24 24.14
C ALA A 293 -9.11 27.09 25.59
N GLY A 294 -10.28 26.49 25.80
CA GLY A 294 -10.81 26.21 27.14
C GLY A 294 -9.93 25.23 27.92
N ASN A 295 -9.50 24.13 27.29
CA ASN A 295 -8.63 23.15 27.94
C ASN A 295 -7.31 23.78 28.42
N LEU A 296 -6.69 24.61 27.58
CA LEU A 296 -5.45 25.30 27.93
C LEU A 296 -5.63 26.30 29.08
N GLN A 297 -6.79 26.97 29.15
CA GLN A 297 -7.06 27.95 30.20
C GLN A 297 -7.39 27.30 31.54
N SER A 298 -8.20 26.22 31.55
CA SER A 298 -8.84 25.75 32.78
C SER A 298 -8.62 24.27 33.11
N ALA A 299 -7.97 23.49 32.24
CA ALA A 299 -7.77 22.05 32.45
C ALA A 299 -6.36 21.49 32.10
N PRO A 300 -5.24 22.23 32.25
CA PRO A 300 -3.91 21.62 32.17
C PRO A 300 -3.75 20.44 33.14
N GLY A 301 -3.19 19.33 32.65
CA GLY A 301 -3.01 18.10 33.43
C GLY A 301 -4.28 17.26 33.63
N VAL A 302 -5.42 17.72 33.12
CA VAL A 302 -6.71 17.01 33.18
C VAL A 302 -7.22 16.70 31.77
N ASN A 303 -7.38 17.73 30.93
CA ASN A 303 -7.88 17.58 29.56
C ASN A 303 -6.84 17.96 28.49
N VAL A 304 -5.69 18.53 28.90
CA VAL A 304 -4.59 18.85 27.98
C VAL A 304 -3.23 18.67 28.65
N TRP A 305 -2.30 18.12 27.89
CA TRP A 305 -0.86 18.11 28.18
C TRP A 305 -0.13 18.72 27.00
N ARG A 306 0.88 19.56 27.27
CA ARG A 306 1.67 20.23 26.25
C ARG A 306 3.15 19.94 26.46
N ALA A 307 3.87 19.68 25.37
CA ALA A 307 5.33 19.55 25.35
C ALA A 307 5.91 20.39 24.21
N GLY A 308 7.13 20.89 24.41
CA GLY A 308 7.88 21.64 23.42
C GLY A 308 9.23 20.98 23.14
N PHE A 309 9.67 21.03 21.89
CA PHE A 309 10.93 20.46 21.41
C PHE A 309 11.71 21.53 20.65
N ASN A 310 13.02 21.61 20.89
CA ASN A 310 13.93 22.50 20.18
C ASN A 310 14.62 21.81 18.98
N ASP A 311 14.49 20.49 18.85
CA ASP A 311 15.01 19.69 17.74
C ASP A 311 14.08 18.49 17.49
N SER A 312 13.70 18.25 16.24
CA SER A 312 12.81 17.17 15.82
C SER A 312 13.35 16.48 14.57
N ARG A 313 13.16 15.16 14.45
CA ARG A 313 13.61 14.40 13.26
C ARG A 313 12.90 14.80 11.95
N VAL A 314 11.80 15.56 12.02
CA VAL A 314 10.94 15.90 10.87
C VAL A 314 10.87 17.42 10.60
N SER A 315 11.25 18.25 11.59
CA SER A 315 11.34 19.71 11.45
C SER A 315 12.66 20.21 12.02
N ASN A 316 13.37 21.05 11.26
CA ASN A 316 14.65 21.65 11.70
C ASN A 316 14.46 22.78 12.73
N ASN A 317 13.21 23.07 13.13
CA ASN A 317 12.85 24.18 14.00
C ASN A 317 12.10 23.68 15.25
N ASN A 318 11.78 24.61 16.14
CA ASN A 318 10.94 24.33 17.30
C ASN A 318 9.63 23.64 16.91
N ARG A 319 9.11 22.76 17.78
CA ARG A 319 7.77 22.16 17.65
C ARG A 319 7.09 22.11 19.00
N VAL A 320 5.80 22.41 19.03
CA VAL A 320 4.96 22.23 20.22
C VAL A 320 3.92 21.18 19.89
N VAL A 321 3.66 20.26 20.83
CA VAL A 321 2.59 19.27 20.71
C VAL A 321 1.67 19.36 21.91
N GLU A 322 0.39 19.13 21.65
CA GLU A 322 -0.65 19.05 22.64
C GLU A 322 -1.39 17.73 22.50
N ARG A 323 -1.72 17.13 23.63
CA ARG A 323 -2.64 16.01 23.71
C ARG A 323 -3.89 16.44 24.45
N HIS A 324 -5.00 16.52 23.74
CA HIS A 324 -6.32 16.76 24.30
C HIS A 324 -7.08 15.46 24.49
N THR A 325 -7.86 15.38 25.56
CA THR A 325 -8.92 14.35 25.67
C THR A 325 -10.02 14.68 24.66
N SER A 326 -10.47 13.66 23.92
CA SER A 326 -11.49 13.77 22.87
C SER A 326 -12.57 12.71 23.08
N ARG A 327 -13.76 12.93 22.52
CA ARG A 327 -14.91 12.01 22.61
C ARG A 327 -14.57 10.56 22.27
N TYR A 328 -13.68 10.34 21.30
CA TYR A 328 -13.30 9.00 20.82
C TYR A 328 -11.89 8.55 21.24
N GLY A 329 -11.24 9.28 22.13
CA GLY A 329 -9.89 8.95 22.60
C GLY A 329 -9.03 10.20 22.75
N ALA A 330 -8.02 10.34 21.89
CA ALA A 330 -7.09 11.47 21.90
C ALA A 330 -7.29 12.35 20.66
N TYR A 331 -7.01 13.64 20.86
CA TYR A 331 -6.78 14.61 19.81
C TYR A 331 -5.39 15.21 20.05
N TRP A 332 -4.44 14.82 19.20
CA TRP A 332 -3.11 15.39 19.19
C TRP A 332 -3.07 16.55 18.22
N LYS A 333 -2.45 17.66 18.62
CA LYS A 333 -2.25 18.84 17.79
C LYS A 333 -0.80 19.26 17.87
N SER A 334 -0.14 19.46 16.73
CA SER A 334 1.16 20.10 16.67
C SER A 334 1.05 21.54 16.20
N TYR A 335 2.05 22.31 16.60
CA TYR A 335 2.34 23.63 16.08
C TYR A 335 3.77 23.58 15.55
N ASP A 336 3.89 23.78 14.26
CA ASP A 336 5.13 23.70 13.50
C ASP A 336 5.59 25.11 13.09
N PHE A 337 6.89 25.33 13.09
CA PHE A 337 7.48 26.67 12.98
C PHE A 337 8.47 26.72 11.79
N ALA A 338 8.47 27.83 11.05
CA ALA A 338 9.40 28.08 9.96
C ALA A 338 10.76 28.64 10.45
N GLY A 339 10.88 28.96 11.74
CA GLY A 339 12.12 29.39 12.39
C GLY A 339 12.09 29.21 13.91
N SER A 340 13.22 29.46 14.57
CA SER A 340 13.40 29.26 16.03
C SER A 340 13.81 30.55 16.76
N SER A 341 13.37 31.72 16.29
CA SER A 341 13.76 33.02 16.85
C SER A 341 12.56 33.95 17.08
N GLY A 342 12.74 34.98 17.92
CA GLY A 342 11.67 35.94 18.25
C GLY A 342 10.46 35.23 18.87
N VAL A 343 9.25 35.53 18.39
CA VAL A 343 8.00 34.89 18.86
C VAL A 343 7.86 33.41 18.45
N GLN A 344 8.83 32.87 17.71
CA GLN A 344 8.92 31.45 17.34
C GLN A 344 9.92 30.69 18.21
N ASP A 345 10.69 31.39 19.05
CA ASP A 345 11.53 30.75 20.04
C ASP A 345 10.66 30.31 21.23
N ILE A 346 10.38 29.01 21.32
CA ILE A 346 9.51 28.45 22.35
C ILE A 346 10.19 28.40 23.73
N LEU A 347 11.51 28.57 23.80
CA LEU A 347 12.22 28.65 25.08
C LEU A 347 12.01 30.02 25.73
N THR A 348 11.88 31.08 24.91
CA THR A 348 11.55 32.42 25.38
C THR A 348 10.04 32.68 25.42
N HIS A 349 9.26 32.06 24.53
CA HIS A 349 7.81 32.22 24.41
C HIS A 349 7.05 30.88 24.48
N PRO A 350 7.11 30.14 25.59
CA PRO A 350 6.55 28.79 25.68
C PRO A 350 5.03 28.72 25.56
N LEU A 351 4.34 29.84 25.84
CA LEU A 351 2.88 29.92 25.85
C LEU A 351 2.31 30.98 24.89
N THR A 352 3.14 31.90 24.40
CA THR A 352 2.73 33.05 23.57
C THR A 352 3.56 33.08 22.29
N PHE A 353 3.39 32.06 21.46
CA PHE A 353 4.16 31.85 20.24
C PHE A 353 3.32 32.03 18.96
N LYS A 354 4.00 32.17 17.82
CA LYS A 354 3.38 32.18 16.49
C LYS A 354 3.89 31.02 15.64
N HIS A 355 2.99 30.11 15.29
CA HIS A 355 3.27 28.94 14.43
C HIS A 355 2.95 29.24 12.95
N ASP A 356 3.45 28.39 12.05
CA ASP A 356 3.30 28.51 10.60
C ASP A 356 2.41 27.40 9.99
N GLY A 357 2.12 26.36 10.76
CA GLY A 357 1.22 25.27 10.40
C GLY A 357 1.07 24.28 11.55
N GLY A 358 0.33 23.22 11.32
CA GLY A 358 0.14 22.17 12.31
C GLY A 358 -0.40 20.89 11.72
N GLU A 359 -0.18 19.81 12.45
CA GLU A 359 -0.71 18.48 12.16
C GLU A 359 -1.60 18.05 13.32
N VAL A 360 -2.61 17.27 13.01
CA VAL A 360 -3.54 16.72 13.97
C VAL A 360 -3.65 15.22 13.74
N VAL A 361 -3.55 14.47 14.84
CA VAL A 361 -3.82 13.03 14.87
C VAL A 361 -4.97 12.80 15.84
N PHE A 362 -6.08 12.23 15.36
CA PHE A 362 -7.26 12.03 16.19
C PHE A 362 -7.82 10.62 16.05
N ASN A 363 -8.51 10.15 17.08
CA ASN A 363 -9.20 8.87 17.03
C ASN A 363 -10.57 9.00 16.36
N LEU A 364 -10.85 8.07 15.45
CA LEU A 364 -12.18 7.80 14.91
C LEU A 364 -13.01 6.98 15.91
N PRO A 365 -14.35 6.91 15.75
CA PRO A 365 -15.21 6.16 16.66
C PRO A 365 -14.87 4.67 16.80
N ASN A 366 -14.28 4.05 15.77
CA ASN A 366 -13.80 2.66 15.81
C ASN A 366 -12.41 2.48 16.47
N GLY A 367 -11.83 3.54 17.01
CA GLY A 367 -10.52 3.52 17.67
C GLY A 367 -9.31 3.64 16.73
N LEU A 368 -9.51 3.57 15.41
CA LEU A 368 -8.46 3.87 14.43
C LEU A 368 -8.11 5.36 14.44
N GLN A 369 -7.00 5.72 13.79
CA GLN A 369 -6.53 7.10 13.69
C GLN A 369 -6.87 7.71 12.32
N ALA A 370 -7.13 9.01 12.34
CA ALA A 370 -7.20 9.85 11.17
C ALA A 370 -6.32 11.10 11.36
N TYR A 371 -5.99 11.73 10.24
CA TYR A 371 -4.95 12.74 10.14
C TYR A 371 -5.51 14.01 9.50
N TYR A 372 -5.01 15.14 9.97
CA TYR A 372 -5.41 16.45 9.49
C TYR A 372 -4.20 17.39 9.48
N ILE A 373 -4.00 18.15 8.41
CA ILE A 373 -2.93 19.15 8.31
C ILE A 373 -3.57 20.50 8.04
N SER A 374 -3.09 21.54 8.72
CA SER A 374 -3.52 22.92 8.51
C SER A 374 -2.39 23.92 8.34
N ASP A 375 -2.70 25.00 7.64
CA ASP A 375 -1.88 26.21 7.63
C ASP A 375 -1.94 26.98 8.98
N ALA A 376 -1.19 28.08 9.08
CA ALA A 376 -1.16 28.95 10.27
C ALA A 376 -2.51 29.58 10.64
N SER A 377 -3.47 29.60 9.72
CA SER A 377 -4.82 30.13 9.94
C SER A 377 -5.81 29.05 10.39
N GLY A 378 -5.37 27.78 10.40
CA GLY A 378 -6.20 26.62 10.72
C GLY A 378 -6.94 26.02 9.52
N ASN A 379 -6.69 26.50 8.29
CA ASN A 379 -7.35 25.95 7.10
C ASN A 379 -6.72 24.61 6.71
N ARG A 380 -7.55 23.63 6.34
CA ARG A 380 -7.11 22.32 5.84
C ARG A 380 -6.27 22.50 4.59
N ILE A 381 -5.14 21.79 4.52
CA ILE A 381 -4.30 21.71 3.33
C ILE A 381 -4.01 20.25 2.96
N ASN A 382 -3.74 20.02 1.69
CA ASN A 382 -3.39 18.68 1.17
C ASN A 382 -1.94 18.33 1.48
N GLU A 383 -1.04 19.31 1.33
CA GLU A 383 0.40 19.14 1.43
C GLU A 383 1.00 20.21 2.36
N ALA A 384 1.86 19.79 3.27
CA ALA A 384 2.58 20.72 4.14
C ALA A 384 3.69 21.44 3.34
N PRO A 385 3.90 22.75 3.54
CA PRO A 385 5.00 23.45 2.88
C PRO A 385 6.36 22.87 3.30
N ILE A 386 7.18 22.46 2.33
CA ILE A 386 8.50 21.83 2.54
C ILE A 386 9.43 22.66 3.45
N ARG A 387 9.27 23.99 3.44
CA ARG A 387 10.03 24.91 4.30
C ARG A 387 9.73 24.77 5.80
N ILE A 388 8.62 24.11 6.16
CA ILE A 388 8.14 23.91 7.53
C ILE A 388 8.38 22.47 7.97
N VAL A 389 7.98 21.49 7.15
CA VAL A 389 8.12 20.05 7.45
C VAL A 389 8.51 19.32 6.16
N ARG A 390 9.40 18.33 6.28
CA ARG A 390 9.81 17.48 5.15
C ARG A 390 10.18 16.07 5.62
N ASN A 391 9.85 15.06 4.81
CA ASN A 391 10.27 13.69 5.06
C ASN A 391 11.59 13.39 4.35
N LEU A 392 12.71 13.50 5.07
CA LEU A 392 14.05 13.26 4.51
C LEU A 392 14.34 11.78 4.19
N ALA A 393 13.51 10.86 4.66
CA ALA A 393 13.66 9.43 4.39
C ALA A 393 12.92 8.97 3.12
N ALA A 394 12.06 9.81 2.55
CA ALA A 394 11.32 9.52 1.32
C ALA A 394 12.02 10.17 0.11
N SER A 395 11.85 9.56 -1.07
CA SER A 395 12.31 10.11 -2.36
C SER A 395 11.59 11.42 -2.70
N ASP A 396 10.30 11.49 -2.37
CA ASP A 396 9.53 12.74 -2.34
C ASP A 396 9.47 13.29 -0.90
N PRO A 397 10.10 14.43 -0.61
CA PRO A 397 10.13 15.00 0.73
C PRO A 397 8.81 15.65 1.16
N VAL A 398 7.83 15.79 0.26
CA VAL A 398 6.54 16.42 0.55
C VAL A 398 5.73 15.58 1.53
N VAL A 399 5.31 16.20 2.63
CA VAL A 399 4.38 15.59 3.59
C VAL A 399 2.96 15.88 3.14
N ARG A 400 2.21 14.83 2.82
CA ARG A 400 0.79 14.90 2.46
C ARG A 400 -0.05 14.44 3.64
N ASN A 401 -1.23 15.03 3.81
CA ASN A 401 -2.18 14.50 4.77
C ASN A 401 -2.64 13.09 4.31
N GLY A 402 -3.14 12.24 5.21
CA GLY A 402 -3.57 10.89 4.84
C GLY A 402 -2.86 9.77 5.59
N LEU A 403 -2.92 8.56 5.04
CA LEU A 403 -2.53 7.29 5.67
C LEU A 403 -1.25 6.68 5.11
#